data_AF-T1FVE7-F1
#
_entry.id   AF-T1FVE7-F1
#
_cell.length_a   1.000
_cell.length_b   1.000
_cell.length_c   1.000
_cell.angle_alpha   90.00
_cell.angle_beta   90.00
_cell.angle_gamma   90.00
#
_symmetry.space_group_name_H-M   'P 1'
#
loop_
_entity.id
_entity.type
_entity.pdbx_description
1 polymer ?
#
loop_
_entity_poly.entity_id
_entity_poly.type
_entity_poly.pdbx_seq_one_letter_code
_entity_poly.pdbx_strand_id
1 'polypeptide(L)'
;MEKFHLISCLLICATILLSVSNAQKLRGVIVLHRAGLMSVYEHENVANGSSKYSLLVSTYDPRPNSVDYAYVLDRPGRFINNLITVKPIPLDHLFSWPKEMQQLDGAAFGMDAVLIPDGASISGKSDGHIYIANVTDFKNVITYDITSPRTPNLKVTHHYTDAIFKRMSLIGGKDILTCRAVYVSGLYNGSELVHLKRPDIGNDLLRPWKDTVLKEKACDANLVEIPFFETVLKKWDVIYAAGSKIKQLSIIWAETKNGTQGNWDDPTHIKMLKLDQGRAVTDVQAVDINGDLKLDIIASIEGKNGSVEIWELPSKDFRLVSNYTKHVLDTYSSLRGGIYQGLTPGAVSVHHPTSKKIGKPWIFVAGADNNMVHYYVPLSRDPKDWRYAKNVLVDLGRGMTAGGLAVVDLDGDGSMEVVVSCHDLYELRVYSLG
;
A
#
# COMPACT_ATOMS: atom_id res chain seq x y z
N MET A 1 -28.34 -16.01 -56.59
CA MET A 1 -28.44 -14.75 -55.81
C MET A 1 -28.80 -15.09 -54.35
N GLU A 2 -28.11 -16.07 -53.76
CA GLU A 2 -28.30 -16.58 -52.41
C GLU A 2 -27.00 -17.31 -52.05
N LYS A 3 -26.37 -16.95 -50.92
CA LYS A 3 -25.12 -17.45 -50.30
C LYS A 3 -24.14 -16.33 -49.87
N PHE A 4 -24.67 -15.17 -49.48
CA PHE A 4 -23.89 -14.10 -48.83
C PHE A 4 -24.44 -13.70 -47.44
N HIS A 5 -25.17 -14.59 -46.76
CA HIS A 5 -25.78 -14.31 -45.45
C HIS A 5 -25.32 -15.20 -44.29
N LEU A 6 -24.39 -16.13 -44.48
CA LEU A 6 -23.95 -17.02 -43.39
C LEU A 6 -22.67 -16.59 -42.66
N ILE A 7 -21.99 -15.54 -43.12
CA ILE A 7 -20.70 -15.11 -42.53
C ILE A 7 -20.85 -13.94 -41.54
N SER A 8 -22.00 -13.24 -41.54
CA SER A 8 -22.19 -12.08 -40.66
C SER A 8 -22.75 -12.40 -39.26
N CYS A 9 -23.34 -13.58 -39.05
CA CYS A 9 -23.86 -13.99 -37.73
C CYS A 9 -22.82 -14.68 -36.84
N LEU A 10 -21.78 -15.29 -37.40
CA LEU A 10 -20.73 -15.95 -36.62
C LEU A 10 -19.67 -14.98 -36.07
N LEU A 11 -19.49 -13.80 -36.69
CA LEU A 11 -18.58 -12.77 -36.17
C LEU A 11 -19.20 -11.90 -35.06
N ILE A 12 -20.54 -11.81 -34.99
CA ILE A 12 -21.24 -11.06 -33.94
C ILE A 12 -21.49 -11.95 -32.71
N CYS A 13 -21.59 -13.27 -32.86
CA CYS A 13 -21.69 -14.18 -31.72
C CYS A 13 -20.33 -14.42 -31.02
N ALA A 14 -19.21 -14.29 -31.73
CA ALA A 14 -17.86 -14.42 -31.15
C ALA A 14 -17.39 -13.16 -30.38
N THR A 15 -18.07 -12.03 -30.51
CA THR A 15 -17.77 -10.78 -29.78
C THR A 15 -18.69 -10.52 -28.60
N ILE A 16 -19.75 -11.33 -28.41
CA ILE A 16 -20.71 -11.22 -27.29
C ILE A 16 -20.46 -12.29 -26.21
N LEU A 17 -19.54 -13.24 -26.42
CA LEU A 17 -19.31 -14.39 -25.53
C LEU A 17 -18.17 -14.25 -24.50
N LEU A 18 -17.64 -13.05 -24.24
CA LEU A 18 -16.66 -12.83 -23.16
C LEU A 18 -16.92 -11.58 -22.30
N SER A 19 -18.14 -11.05 -22.27
CA SER A 19 -18.61 -10.38 -21.06
C SER A 19 -19.17 -11.46 -20.15
N VAL A 20 -18.29 -12.27 -19.56
CA VAL A 20 -18.65 -12.88 -18.27
C VAL A 20 -18.86 -11.68 -17.38
N SER A 21 -20.12 -11.32 -17.16
CA SER A 21 -20.46 -10.44 -16.05
C SER A 21 -20.02 -11.21 -14.82
N ASN A 22 -18.78 -10.99 -14.37
CA ASN A 22 -18.33 -11.43 -13.06
C ASN A 22 -19.24 -10.71 -12.07
N ALA A 23 -20.35 -11.37 -11.72
CA ALA A 23 -21.32 -10.81 -10.81
C ALA A 23 -20.64 -10.76 -9.45
N GLN A 24 -20.29 -9.56 -9.02
CA GLN A 24 -19.63 -9.38 -7.74
C GLN A 24 -20.57 -9.83 -6.64
N LYS A 25 -20.12 -10.79 -5.85
CA LYS A 25 -20.93 -11.38 -4.80
C LYS A 25 -20.39 -10.96 -3.45
N LEU A 26 -21.19 -10.24 -2.67
CA LEU A 26 -20.92 -10.02 -1.25
C LEU A 26 -20.95 -11.39 -0.55
N ARG A 27 -19.80 -11.81 -0.01
CA ARG A 27 -19.65 -13.07 0.74
C ARG A 27 -20.09 -12.91 2.19
N GLY A 28 -19.90 -11.72 2.74
CA GLY A 28 -20.32 -11.40 4.09
C GLY A 28 -19.58 -10.22 4.67
N VAL A 29 -19.72 -10.08 5.98
CA VAL A 29 -19.25 -8.93 6.75
C VAL A 29 -18.51 -9.43 7.98
N ILE A 30 -17.40 -8.76 8.31
CA ILE A 30 -16.68 -8.93 9.58
C ILE A 30 -16.84 -7.64 10.38
N VAL A 31 -17.32 -7.74 11.62
CA VAL A 31 -17.50 -6.56 12.48
C VAL A 31 -16.15 -6.11 13.01
N LEU A 32 -15.77 -4.86 12.71
CA LEU A 32 -14.53 -4.25 13.17
C LEU A 32 -14.69 -2.73 13.21
N HIS A 33 -14.68 -2.17 14.41
CA HIS A 33 -14.84 -0.73 14.59
C HIS A 33 -13.70 0.07 13.94
N ARG A 34 -14.07 1.00 13.06
CA ARG A 34 -13.17 2.00 12.46
C ARG A 34 -11.99 1.39 11.72
N ALA A 35 -12.24 0.27 11.04
CA ALA A 35 -11.26 -0.34 10.16
C ALA A 35 -10.70 0.71 9.17
N GLY A 36 -9.38 0.74 9.08
CA GLY A 36 -8.60 1.68 8.30
C GLY A 36 -7.83 0.97 7.20
N LEU A 37 -6.50 1.00 7.30
CA LEU A 37 -5.59 0.40 6.32
C LEU A 37 -5.56 -1.12 6.50
N MET A 38 -5.29 -1.84 5.42
CA MET A 38 -5.25 -3.29 5.41
C MET A 38 -4.08 -3.78 4.58
N SER A 39 -3.47 -4.87 5.04
CA SER A 39 -2.47 -5.59 4.28
C SER A 39 -2.66 -7.10 4.44
N VAL A 40 -2.04 -7.85 3.53
CA VAL A 40 -2.12 -9.31 3.49
C VAL A 40 -0.89 -9.90 4.16
N TYR A 41 -1.10 -10.90 5.01
CA TYR A 41 -0.05 -11.73 5.59
C TYR A 41 -0.13 -13.13 4.99
N GLU A 42 0.92 -13.55 4.28
CA GLU A 42 1.02 -14.87 3.64
C GLU A 42 1.72 -15.87 4.56
N HIS A 43 1.06 -16.99 4.85
CA HIS A 43 1.64 -18.11 5.59
C HIS A 43 2.46 -18.97 4.63
N GLU A 44 3.76 -18.69 4.50
CA GLU A 44 4.65 -19.31 3.49
C GLU A 44 4.66 -20.84 3.52
N ASN A 45 4.47 -21.44 4.70
CA ASN A 45 4.45 -22.90 4.89
C ASN A 45 3.08 -23.55 4.67
N VAL A 46 2.06 -22.76 4.34
CA VAL A 46 0.71 -23.24 4.06
C VAL A 46 0.50 -23.24 2.55
N ALA A 47 0.21 -24.43 2.00
CA ALA A 47 -0.13 -24.55 0.59
C ALA A 47 -1.38 -23.72 0.24
N ASN A 48 -1.55 -23.40 -1.05
CA ASN A 48 -2.72 -22.68 -1.56
C ASN A 48 -4.03 -23.28 -1.00
N GLY A 49 -4.91 -22.40 -0.53
CA GLY A 49 -6.16 -22.77 0.13
C GLY A 49 -6.62 -21.70 1.11
N SER A 50 -7.78 -21.94 1.72
CA SER A 50 -8.48 -21.02 2.64
C SER A 50 -7.74 -20.65 3.93
N SER A 51 -6.56 -21.23 4.15
CA SER A 51 -5.69 -21.01 5.31
C SER A 51 -4.39 -20.30 4.96
N LYS A 52 -4.20 -19.90 3.69
CA LYS A 52 -2.94 -19.33 3.23
C LYS A 52 -2.73 -17.88 3.67
N TYR A 53 -3.80 -17.11 3.81
CA TYR A 53 -3.71 -15.67 4.03
C TYR A 53 -4.43 -15.25 5.31
N SER A 54 -3.73 -14.49 6.16
CA SER A 54 -4.34 -13.66 7.20
C SER A 54 -4.44 -12.22 6.71
N LEU A 55 -5.28 -11.42 7.35
CA LEU A 55 -5.38 -9.98 7.08
C LEU A 55 -4.89 -9.21 8.29
N LEU A 56 -4.05 -8.21 8.06
CA LEU A 56 -3.62 -7.24 9.05
C LEU A 56 -4.46 -5.99 8.85
N VAL A 57 -5.13 -5.50 9.90
CA VAL A 57 -6.05 -4.36 9.80
C VAL A 57 -5.74 -3.34 10.88
N SER A 58 -5.46 -2.10 10.48
CA SER A 58 -5.35 -0.99 11.43
C SER A 58 -6.71 -0.35 11.68
N THR A 59 -6.89 0.29 12.83
CA THR A 59 -8.00 1.20 13.07
C THR A 59 -7.56 2.65 13.00
N TYR A 60 -8.52 3.54 12.77
CA TYR A 60 -8.28 4.99 12.80
C TYR A 60 -9.35 5.70 13.63
N ASP A 61 -8.94 6.34 14.72
CA ASP A 61 -9.79 7.25 15.48
C ASP A 61 -9.32 8.70 15.24
N PRO A 62 -10.13 9.55 14.57
CA PRO A 62 -9.74 10.92 14.27
C PRO A 62 -9.78 11.84 15.51
N ARG A 63 -10.27 11.37 16.67
CA ARG A 63 -10.38 12.18 17.88
C ARG A 63 -8.99 12.46 18.49
N PRO A 64 -8.71 13.69 18.94
CA PRO A 64 -7.48 14.01 19.69
C PRO A 64 -7.27 13.10 20.90
N ASN A 65 -6.01 12.74 21.18
CA ASN A 65 -5.57 11.88 22.30
C ASN A 65 -6.25 10.50 22.37
N SER A 66 -6.94 10.07 21.32
CA SER A 66 -7.41 8.68 21.23
C SER A 66 -6.24 7.73 20.99
N VAL A 67 -6.48 6.44 21.17
CA VAL A 67 -5.58 5.36 20.77
C VAL A 67 -6.27 4.48 19.74
N ASP A 68 -5.47 3.83 18.92
CA ASP A 68 -5.89 2.90 17.89
C ASP A 68 -5.31 1.51 18.12
N TYR A 69 -5.84 0.55 17.38
CA TYR A 69 -5.49 -0.85 17.46
C TYR A 69 -5.04 -1.35 16.10
N ALA A 70 -4.19 -2.37 16.14
CA ALA A 70 -3.90 -3.24 15.02
C ALA A 70 -4.50 -4.61 15.31
N TYR A 71 -5.10 -5.24 14.30
CA TYR A 71 -5.74 -6.54 14.40
C TYR A 71 -5.19 -7.51 13.36
N VAL A 72 -5.16 -8.78 13.74
CA VAL A 72 -5.05 -9.91 12.82
C VAL A 72 -6.42 -10.55 12.66
N LEU A 73 -6.85 -10.76 11.42
CA LEU A 73 -7.90 -11.70 11.09
C LEU A 73 -7.22 -13.01 10.72
N ASP A 74 -7.23 -14.01 11.62
CA ASP A 74 -6.53 -15.28 11.40
C ASP A 74 -7.26 -16.14 10.36
N ARG A 75 -6.73 -16.14 9.13
CA ARG A 75 -7.17 -16.98 8.02
C ARG A 75 -8.69 -16.95 7.82
N PRO A 76 -9.26 -15.78 7.48
CA PRO A 76 -10.70 -15.60 7.38
C PRO A 76 -11.32 -16.37 6.21
N GLY A 77 -10.53 -16.79 5.22
CA GLY A 77 -10.98 -17.65 4.11
C GLY A 77 -11.63 -18.95 4.56
N ARG A 78 -11.19 -19.54 5.68
CA ARG A 78 -11.83 -20.73 6.30
C ARG A 78 -13.30 -20.51 6.63
N PHE A 79 -13.72 -19.25 6.76
CA PHE A 79 -15.04 -18.82 7.15
C PHE A 79 -15.71 -17.98 6.06
N ILE A 80 -15.30 -18.09 4.79
CA ILE A 80 -15.82 -17.27 3.69
C ILE A 80 -17.35 -17.32 3.55
N ASN A 81 -17.95 -18.46 3.92
CA ASN A 81 -19.41 -18.67 3.90
C ASN A 81 -20.12 -18.24 5.20
N ASN A 82 -19.38 -17.79 6.22
CA ASN A 82 -19.91 -17.37 7.52
C ASN A 82 -18.99 -16.34 8.21
N LEU A 83 -18.68 -15.24 7.52
CA LEU A 83 -17.66 -14.28 7.97
C LEU A 83 -17.96 -13.59 9.31
N ILE A 84 -19.22 -13.59 9.75
CA ILE A 84 -19.61 -13.04 11.07
C ILE A 84 -18.98 -13.80 12.25
N THR A 85 -18.49 -15.04 12.03
CA THR A 85 -17.77 -15.80 13.07
C THR A 85 -16.29 -15.44 13.17
N VAL A 86 -15.73 -14.72 12.19
CA VAL A 86 -14.34 -14.26 12.23
C VAL A 86 -14.21 -13.23 13.35
N LYS A 87 -13.32 -13.50 14.30
CA LYS A 87 -13.02 -12.60 15.41
C LYS A 87 -11.69 -11.91 15.17
N PRO A 88 -11.64 -10.57 15.10
CA PRO A 88 -10.38 -9.84 15.09
C PRO A 88 -9.58 -10.13 16.36
N ILE A 89 -8.29 -10.41 16.19
CA ILE A 89 -7.34 -10.65 17.28
C ILE A 89 -6.48 -9.39 17.42
N PRO A 90 -6.59 -8.63 18.52
CA PRO A 90 -5.78 -7.42 18.69
C PRO A 90 -4.31 -7.80 18.90
N LEU A 91 -3.40 -6.99 18.37
CA LEU A 91 -2.01 -7.01 18.83
C LEU A 91 -1.95 -6.49 20.27
N ASP A 92 -0.91 -6.87 21.01
CA ASP A 92 -0.76 -6.63 22.46
C ASP A 92 -0.39 -5.18 22.85
N HIS A 93 -0.46 -4.24 21.90
CA HIS A 93 -0.04 -2.85 22.08
C HIS A 93 -1.11 -1.85 21.64
N LEU A 94 -1.08 -0.65 22.23
CA LEU A 94 -1.91 0.48 21.85
C LEU A 94 -1.10 1.48 21.02
N PHE A 95 -1.66 1.88 19.89
CA PHE A 95 -0.96 2.70 18.90
C PHE A 95 -1.54 4.11 18.87
N SER A 96 -0.76 5.09 18.39
CA SER A 96 -1.31 6.41 18.07
C SER A 96 -2.24 6.30 16.85
N TRP A 97 -1.74 5.75 15.76
CA TRP A 97 -2.48 5.26 14.60
C TRP A 97 -1.56 4.31 13.82
N PRO A 98 -1.78 2.99 13.89
CA PRO A 98 -0.95 2.04 13.17
C PRO A 98 -1.21 2.20 11.67
N LYS A 99 -0.13 2.32 10.92
CA LYS A 99 -0.15 2.49 9.46
C LYS A 99 -0.29 1.16 8.76
N GLU A 100 -0.06 1.16 7.45
CA GLU A 100 -0.01 -0.08 6.69
C GLU A 100 1.09 -0.97 7.27
N MET A 101 0.69 -2.17 7.68
CA MET A 101 1.57 -3.12 8.34
C MET A 101 2.25 -3.99 7.28
N GLN A 102 3.53 -4.27 7.45
CA GLN A 102 4.28 -5.09 6.49
C GLN A 102 4.69 -6.41 7.12
N GLN A 103 4.40 -7.53 6.45
CA GLN A 103 5.01 -8.81 6.81
C GLN A 103 6.53 -8.74 6.62
N LEU A 104 7.26 -9.18 7.64
CA LEU A 104 8.71 -9.31 7.57
C LEU A 104 9.10 -10.75 7.22
N ASP A 105 10.23 -10.87 6.55
CA ASP A 105 10.87 -12.16 6.26
C ASP A 105 11.29 -12.83 7.58
N GLY A 106 10.61 -13.92 7.93
CA GLY A 106 10.79 -14.59 9.23
C GLY A 106 12.20 -15.15 9.42
N ALA A 107 12.94 -15.42 8.32
CA ALA A 107 14.32 -15.88 8.40
C ALA A 107 15.26 -14.83 9.03
N ALA A 108 14.92 -13.54 8.93
CA ALA A 108 15.75 -12.46 9.47
C ALA A 108 15.71 -12.38 11.01
N PHE A 109 14.65 -12.88 11.63
CA PHE A 109 14.41 -12.81 13.08
C PHE A 109 14.26 -14.19 13.75
N GLY A 110 14.13 -15.27 12.96
CA GLY A 110 13.81 -16.60 13.49
C GLY A 110 12.39 -16.70 14.03
N MET A 111 11.50 -15.82 13.59
CA MET A 111 10.10 -15.73 14.02
C MET A 111 9.26 -15.10 12.91
N ASP A 112 7.97 -15.42 12.90
CA ASP A 112 7.01 -14.71 12.06
C ASP A 112 6.79 -13.31 12.62
N ALA A 113 7.00 -12.28 11.80
CA ALA A 113 7.05 -10.90 12.27
C ALA A 113 6.31 -9.92 11.36
N VAL A 114 5.79 -8.86 11.97
CA VAL A 114 5.10 -7.76 11.30
C VAL A 114 5.72 -6.43 11.71
N LEU A 115 6.06 -5.59 10.74
CA LEU A 115 6.51 -4.22 10.90
C LEU A 115 5.30 -3.28 10.94
N ILE A 116 5.27 -2.37 11.92
CA ILE A 116 4.14 -1.49 12.17
C ILE A 116 4.65 -0.05 12.33
N PRO A 117 4.57 0.79 11.28
CA PRO A 117 4.74 2.22 11.44
C PRO A 117 3.55 2.82 12.19
N ASP A 118 3.80 3.84 13.00
CA ASP A 118 2.77 4.48 13.83
C ASP A 118 2.84 6.01 13.82
N GLY A 119 1.69 6.64 13.99
CA GLY A 119 1.52 8.06 14.28
C GLY A 119 0.44 8.74 13.43
N ALA A 120 0.09 9.97 13.80
CA ALA A 120 -0.86 10.77 13.05
C ALA A 120 -0.60 12.28 13.16
N SER A 121 -1.09 13.01 12.17
CA SER A 121 -1.19 14.48 12.21
C SER A 121 -2.37 14.95 13.09
N ILE A 122 -2.57 14.32 14.25
CA ILE A 122 -3.67 14.59 15.19
C ILE A 122 -3.05 14.95 16.54
N SER A 123 -3.64 15.94 17.22
CA SER A 123 -3.21 16.32 18.56
C SER A 123 -3.23 15.11 19.51
N GLY A 124 -2.10 14.84 20.17
CA GLY A 124 -1.92 13.68 21.05
C GLY A 124 -1.49 12.39 20.35
N LYS A 125 -1.34 12.39 19.02
CA LYS A 125 -0.94 11.21 18.21
C LYS A 125 0.29 11.46 17.35
N SER A 126 0.94 12.62 17.50
CA SER A 126 2.07 13.05 16.67
C SER A 126 3.41 12.48 17.09
N ASP A 127 3.46 11.73 18.20
CA ASP A 127 4.61 10.98 18.69
C ASP A 127 4.41 9.50 18.38
N GLY A 128 4.75 9.16 17.15
CA GLY A 128 4.65 7.83 16.57
C GLY A 128 5.97 7.08 16.66
N HIS A 129 5.88 5.78 16.47
CA HIS A 129 6.95 4.82 16.66
C HIS A 129 7.04 3.84 15.49
N ILE A 130 8.10 3.04 15.46
CA ILE A 130 8.19 1.83 14.64
C ILE A 130 8.19 0.63 15.58
N TYR A 131 7.25 -0.28 15.37
CA TYR A 131 7.15 -1.52 16.11
C TYR A 131 7.42 -2.74 15.24
N ILE A 132 7.91 -3.81 15.87
CA ILE A 132 7.93 -5.15 15.29
C ILE A 132 7.10 -6.05 16.20
N ALA A 133 6.06 -6.68 15.67
CA ALA A 133 5.26 -7.66 16.39
C ALA A 133 5.68 -9.09 16.01
N ASN A 134 5.96 -9.94 16.99
CA ASN A 134 6.06 -11.38 16.80
C ASN A 134 4.64 -11.96 16.72
N VAL A 135 4.34 -12.57 15.59
CA VAL A 135 3.03 -13.12 15.26
C VAL A 135 3.04 -14.63 14.99
N THR A 136 4.12 -15.31 15.40
CA THR A 136 4.28 -16.77 15.27
C THR A 136 3.12 -17.53 15.92
N ASP A 137 2.62 -17.01 17.03
CA ASP A 137 1.36 -17.45 17.65
C ASP A 137 0.45 -16.24 17.85
N PHE A 138 -0.58 -16.12 17.02
CA PHE A 138 -1.56 -15.03 17.14
C PHE A 138 -2.28 -15.00 18.51
N LYS A 139 -2.25 -16.07 19.31
CA LYS A 139 -2.79 -16.04 20.69
C LYS A 139 -1.85 -15.37 21.68
N ASN A 140 -0.57 -15.25 21.35
CA ASN A 140 0.50 -14.73 22.20
C ASN A 140 1.39 -13.77 21.39
N VAL A 141 0.76 -12.73 20.83
CA VAL A 141 1.49 -11.67 20.13
C VAL A 141 2.34 -10.90 21.14
N ILE A 142 3.58 -10.59 20.75
CA ILE A 142 4.46 -9.70 21.51
C ILE A 142 4.94 -8.57 20.58
N THR A 143 4.68 -7.33 20.96
CA THR A 143 5.09 -6.14 20.19
C THR A 143 6.29 -5.45 20.82
N TYR A 144 7.30 -5.18 20.00
CA TYR A 144 8.55 -4.53 20.40
C TYR A 144 8.65 -3.13 19.79
N ASP A 145 8.87 -2.11 20.62
CA ASP A 145 9.22 -0.76 20.14
C ASP A 145 10.73 -0.70 19.85
N ILE A 146 11.07 -0.51 18.58
CA ILE A 146 12.45 -0.43 18.14
C ILE A 146 12.87 1.02 17.82
N THR A 147 12.03 1.99 18.14
CA THR A 147 12.28 3.40 17.84
C THR A 147 13.49 3.91 18.62
N SER A 148 14.44 4.55 17.92
CA SER A 148 15.57 5.26 18.53
C SER A 148 15.10 6.13 19.71
N PRO A 149 15.68 6.02 20.91
CA PRO A 149 15.23 6.78 22.06
C PRO A 149 15.71 8.22 21.87
N ARG A 150 14.79 9.18 21.97
CA ARG A 150 15.12 10.58 21.76
C ARG A 150 15.17 11.31 23.08
N THR A 151 16.14 12.21 23.23
CA THR A 151 16.14 13.17 24.32
C THR A 151 14.79 13.87 24.33
N PRO A 152 14.02 13.85 25.44
CA PRO A 152 12.68 14.42 25.48
C PRO A 152 12.70 15.91 25.20
N ASN A 153 12.57 16.28 23.93
CA ASN A 153 12.20 17.62 23.54
C ASN A 153 10.71 17.55 23.24
N LEU A 154 9.89 17.90 24.24
CA LEU A 154 8.43 17.92 24.16
C LEU A 154 7.90 18.78 22.99
N LYS A 155 8.77 19.58 22.35
CA LYS A 155 8.41 20.35 21.17
C LYS A 155 8.58 19.60 19.86
N VAL A 156 9.39 18.55 19.76
CA VAL A 156 9.62 17.88 18.47
C VAL A 156 9.12 16.45 18.52
N THR A 157 8.07 16.16 17.76
CA THR A 157 7.52 14.80 17.65
C THR A 157 7.62 14.30 16.22
N HIS A 158 7.62 12.98 16.07
CA HIS A 158 7.82 12.32 14.80
C HIS A 158 6.70 11.33 14.57
N HIS A 159 6.20 11.26 13.35
CA HIS A 159 5.20 10.30 12.96
C HIS A 159 5.77 9.49 11.79
N TYR A 160 5.78 8.17 11.94
CA TYR A 160 6.25 7.25 10.90
C TYR A 160 5.07 6.83 10.04
N THR A 161 5.17 7.16 8.76
CA THR A 161 4.04 7.08 7.82
C THR A 161 4.04 5.76 7.05
N ASP A 162 5.24 5.25 6.78
CA ASP A 162 5.47 3.95 6.14
C ASP A 162 6.91 3.49 6.43
N ALA A 163 7.16 2.20 6.34
CA ALA A 163 8.46 1.60 6.57
C ALA A 163 8.64 0.32 5.77
N ILE A 164 9.83 0.13 5.20
CA ILE A 164 10.19 -1.07 4.45
C ILE A 164 11.46 -1.72 5.01
N PHE A 165 11.51 -3.06 4.96
CA PHE A 165 12.67 -3.83 5.40
C PHE A 165 13.65 -4.08 4.24
N LYS A 166 14.77 -3.36 4.25
CA LYS A 166 15.66 -3.18 3.10
C LYS A 166 17.13 -3.45 3.43
N ARG A 167 17.85 -4.03 2.48
CA ARG A 167 19.32 -4.13 2.56
C ARG A 167 19.95 -2.77 2.23
N MET A 168 20.62 -2.15 3.20
CA MET A 168 21.15 -0.79 3.06
C MET A 168 22.59 -0.74 2.52
N SER A 169 23.34 -1.83 2.66
CA SER A 169 24.68 -1.97 2.09
C SER A 169 24.99 -3.42 1.69
N LEU A 170 26.11 -3.60 1.00
CA LEU A 170 26.55 -4.94 0.56
C LEU A 170 26.91 -5.85 1.74
N ILE A 171 27.29 -5.27 2.88
CA ILE A 171 27.76 -6.00 4.06
C ILE A 171 26.70 -5.85 5.16
N GLY A 172 26.20 -6.97 5.69
CA GLY A 172 25.23 -6.97 6.79
C GLY A 172 23.84 -7.47 6.38
N GLY A 173 22.91 -7.32 7.33
CA GLY A 173 21.51 -7.72 7.21
C GLY A 173 20.64 -6.65 6.54
N LYS A 174 19.33 -6.91 6.57
CA LYS A 174 18.34 -5.89 6.25
C LYS A 174 18.12 -5.00 7.49
N ASP A 175 17.90 -3.73 7.22
CA ASP A 175 17.55 -2.66 8.16
C ASP A 175 16.17 -2.10 7.78
N ILE A 176 15.71 -1.05 8.46
CA ILE A 176 14.45 -0.39 8.10
C ILE A 176 14.74 0.96 7.43
N LEU A 177 14.11 1.18 6.28
CA LEU A 177 14.00 2.48 5.63
C LEU A 177 12.58 3.00 5.84
N THR A 178 12.41 4.22 6.35
CA THR A 178 11.09 4.74 6.72
C THR A 178 10.91 6.21 6.35
N CYS A 179 9.65 6.57 6.06
CA CYS A 179 9.20 7.95 5.91
C CYS A 179 8.73 8.51 7.24
N ARG A 180 9.33 9.62 7.64
CA ARG A 180 9.08 10.28 8.92
C ARG A 180 8.60 11.70 8.71
N ALA A 181 7.40 12.03 9.16
CA ALA A 181 6.93 13.40 9.28
C ALA A 181 7.45 14.02 10.59
N VAL A 182 7.93 15.26 10.53
CA VAL A 182 8.50 16.00 11.66
C VAL A 182 7.55 17.10 12.06
N TYR A 183 7.23 17.17 13.35
CA TYR A 183 6.37 18.20 13.93
C TYR A 183 7.12 19.00 14.98
N VAL A 184 6.93 20.33 14.98
CA VAL A 184 7.47 21.25 15.98
C VAL A 184 6.32 21.99 16.65
N SER A 185 6.15 21.81 17.96
CA SER A 185 5.01 22.30 18.75
C SER A 185 3.66 21.91 18.14
N GLY A 186 3.55 20.67 17.64
CA GLY A 186 2.35 20.14 16.98
C GLY A 186 2.10 20.62 15.55
N LEU A 187 2.97 21.49 15.00
CA LEU A 187 2.87 21.97 13.62
C LEU A 187 3.81 21.18 12.72
N TYR A 188 3.33 20.83 11.52
CA TYR A 188 4.15 20.15 10.52
C TYR A 188 5.35 21.03 10.13
N ASN A 189 6.56 20.47 10.24
CA ASN A 189 7.82 21.19 10.02
C ASN A 189 8.67 20.57 8.88
N GLY A 190 8.27 19.44 8.34
CA GLY A 190 8.96 18.79 7.24
C GLY A 190 8.84 17.27 7.31
N SER A 191 9.61 16.61 6.47
CA SER A 191 9.67 15.16 6.44
C SER A 191 11.08 14.67 6.15
N GLU A 192 11.33 13.40 6.42
CA GLU A 192 12.65 12.80 6.35
C GLU A 192 12.54 11.35 5.85
N LEU A 193 13.47 10.97 4.98
CA LEU A 193 13.80 9.58 4.73
C LEU A 193 14.83 9.16 5.77
N VAL A 194 14.54 8.10 6.51
CA VAL A 194 15.32 7.70 7.68
C VAL A 194 15.74 6.24 7.55
N HIS A 195 17.01 5.98 7.82
CA HIS A 195 17.56 4.65 8.03
C HIS A 195 17.53 4.34 9.52
N LEU A 196 16.83 3.27 9.92
CA LEU A 196 16.94 2.68 11.24
C LEU A 196 17.88 1.47 11.13
N LYS A 197 19.09 1.60 11.66
CA LYS A 197 20.11 0.55 11.59
C LYS A 197 19.87 -0.50 12.69
N ARG A 198 19.78 -1.76 12.27
CA ARG A 198 19.70 -2.92 13.17
C ARG A 198 20.96 -3.01 14.04
N PRO A 199 20.85 -3.27 15.36
CA PRO A 199 22.01 -3.48 16.22
C PRO A 199 22.89 -4.65 15.74
N ASP A 200 24.21 -4.44 15.69
CA ASP A 200 25.15 -5.47 15.23
C ASP A 200 25.38 -6.59 16.28
N ILE A 201 25.02 -6.35 17.55
CA ILE A 201 25.26 -7.27 18.68
C ILE A 201 24.05 -7.31 19.63
N GLY A 202 23.65 -8.52 20.02
CA GLY A 202 22.62 -8.78 21.02
C GLY A 202 21.25 -9.09 20.41
N ASN A 203 20.20 -9.06 21.24
CA ASN A 203 18.82 -9.14 20.76
C ASN A 203 18.41 -7.77 20.23
N ASP A 204 18.17 -7.71 18.92
CA ASP A 204 17.84 -6.53 18.14
C ASP A 204 16.42 -6.01 18.38
N LEU A 205 15.51 -6.83 18.92
CA LEU A 205 14.14 -6.43 19.23
C LEU A 205 14.01 -5.75 20.60
N LEU A 206 14.96 -6.00 21.50
CA LEU A 206 14.95 -5.45 22.86
C LEU A 206 15.73 -4.13 22.97
N ARG A 207 16.20 -3.60 21.84
CA ARG A 207 17.03 -2.39 21.80
C ARG A 207 16.50 -1.46 20.71
N PRO A 208 16.46 -0.16 20.98
CA PRO A 208 16.21 0.83 19.95
C PRO A 208 17.21 0.73 18.79
N TRP A 209 16.72 0.86 17.56
CA TRP A 209 17.52 0.91 16.35
C TRP A 209 18.00 2.34 16.13
N LYS A 210 19.29 2.50 15.83
CA LYS A 210 19.88 3.83 15.65
C LYS A 210 19.33 4.45 14.38
N ASP A 211 18.73 5.63 14.48
CA ASP A 211 18.23 6.37 13.34
C ASP A 211 19.29 7.28 12.70
N THR A 212 19.24 7.42 11.37
CA THR A 212 20.07 8.34 10.59
C THR A 212 19.21 8.96 9.50
N VAL A 213 19.14 10.28 9.45
CA VAL A 213 18.44 11.01 8.38
C VAL A 213 19.26 10.90 7.10
N LEU A 214 18.69 10.25 6.09
CA LEU A 214 19.30 10.09 4.78
C LEU A 214 18.98 11.27 3.87
N LYS A 215 17.75 11.79 3.96
CA LYS A 215 17.30 12.90 3.11
C LYS A 215 16.15 13.65 3.77
N GLU A 216 16.28 14.97 3.88
CA GLU A 216 15.17 15.84 4.26
C GLU A 216 14.22 16.10 3.08
N LYS A 217 12.95 16.37 3.40
CA LYS A 217 11.84 16.67 2.47
C LYS A 217 11.68 15.60 1.39
N ALA A 218 11.80 14.34 1.81
CA ALA A 218 11.79 13.18 0.92
C ALA A 218 10.40 12.55 0.81
N CYS A 219 9.78 12.19 1.94
CA CYS A 219 8.51 11.47 1.96
C CYS A 219 7.79 11.52 3.31
N ASP A 220 6.46 11.44 3.28
CA ASP A 220 5.59 11.46 4.47
C ASP A 220 4.27 10.68 4.27
N ALA A 221 4.26 9.71 3.35
CA ALA A 221 3.10 8.88 3.07
C ALA A 221 3.46 7.40 2.87
N ASN A 222 4.10 7.04 1.76
CA ASN A 222 4.32 5.65 1.34
C ASN A 222 5.68 5.46 0.62
N LEU A 223 6.23 4.26 0.68
CA LEU A 223 7.48 3.82 0.06
C LEU A 223 7.28 2.54 -0.76
N VAL A 224 7.81 2.53 -1.98
CA VAL A 224 7.85 1.33 -2.81
C VAL A 224 9.25 1.11 -3.37
N GLU A 225 9.80 -0.08 -3.13
CA GLU A 225 11.07 -0.51 -3.70
C GLU A 225 10.89 -1.12 -5.09
N ILE A 226 11.71 -0.68 -6.04
CA ILE A 226 11.66 -1.14 -7.42
C ILE A 226 13.07 -1.44 -7.93
N PRO A 227 13.31 -2.65 -8.46
CA PRO A 227 14.50 -2.92 -9.22
C PRO A 227 14.41 -2.27 -10.61
N PHE A 228 15.30 -1.35 -10.94
CA PHE A 228 15.39 -0.75 -12.26
C PHE A 228 16.55 -1.33 -13.07
N PHE A 229 16.26 -1.93 -14.22
CA PHE A 229 17.28 -2.54 -15.08
C PHE A 229 17.65 -1.58 -16.22
N GLU A 230 18.77 -0.86 -16.07
CA GLU A 230 19.32 -0.02 -17.16
C GLU A 230 19.87 -0.89 -18.29
N THR A 231 20.45 -2.04 -17.93
CA THR A 231 20.82 -3.13 -18.83
C THR A 231 20.59 -4.46 -18.10
N VAL A 232 20.72 -5.59 -18.80
CA VAL A 232 20.64 -6.93 -18.20
C VAL A 232 21.65 -7.12 -17.05
N LEU A 233 22.79 -6.42 -17.09
CA LEU A 233 23.86 -6.53 -16.09
C LEU A 233 23.88 -5.39 -15.06
N LYS A 234 23.10 -4.32 -15.29
CA LYS A 234 23.12 -3.11 -14.45
C LYS A 234 21.73 -2.86 -13.87
N LYS A 235 21.54 -3.37 -12.66
CA LYS A 235 20.30 -3.28 -11.87
C LYS A 235 20.45 -2.23 -10.77
N TRP A 236 19.76 -1.11 -10.90
CA TRP A 236 19.61 -0.11 -9.85
C TRP A 236 18.53 -0.51 -8.85
N ASP A 237 18.76 -0.12 -7.62
CA ASP A 237 17.81 -0.20 -6.54
C ASP A 237 17.25 1.19 -6.29
N VAL A 238 15.93 1.33 -6.49
CA VAL A 238 15.23 2.61 -6.57
C VAL A 238 14.02 2.57 -5.65
N ILE A 239 13.79 3.65 -4.92
CA ILE A 239 12.62 3.82 -4.07
C ILE A 239 11.74 4.92 -4.66
N TYR A 240 10.47 4.61 -4.88
CA TYR A 240 9.43 5.60 -5.12
C TYR A 240 8.86 6.00 -3.77
N ALA A 241 8.78 7.32 -3.55
CA ALA A 241 8.44 7.88 -2.26
C ALA A 241 7.31 8.89 -2.43
N ALA A 242 6.17 8.60 -1.79
CA ALA A 242 4.99 9.43 -1.80
C ALA A 242 5.06 10.49 -0.68
N GLY A 243 4.48 11.64 -0.98
CA GLY A 243 4.41 12.77 -0.07
C GLY A 243 3.04 13.44 -0.14
N SER A 244 2.23 13.25 0.89
CA SER A 244 0.93 13.89 1.05
C SER A 244 1.08 15.32 1.58
N LYS A 245 1.86 15.54 2.66
CA LYS A 245 2.03 16.89 3.24
C LYS A 245 3.08 17.70 2.49
N ILE A 246 4.21 17.09 2.12
CA ILE A 246 5.21 17.69 1.23
C ILE A 246 4.71 17.85 -0.22
N LYS A 247 3.62 17.17 -0.59
CA LYS A 247 2.98 17.24 -1.90
C LYS A 247 3.93 16.93 -3.07
N GLN A 248 4.46 15.71 -3.10
CA GLN A 248 5.33 15.27 -4.19
C GLN A 248 5.29 13.75 -4.38
N LEU A 249 5.59 13.31 -5.61
CA LEU A 249 6.06 11.95 -5.89
C LEU A 249 7.54 12.03 -6.23
N SER A 250 8.37 11.28 -5.53
CA SER A 250 9.82 11.31 -5.73
C SER A 250 10.39 9.93 -6.03
N ILE A 251 11.51 9.92 -6.73
CA ILE A 251 12.35 8.77 -7.00
C ILE A 251 13.65 8.99 -6.24
N ILE A 252 14.06 8.01 -5.46
CA ILE A 252 15.24 8.07 -4.59
C ILE A 252 16.13 6.89 -4.92
N TRP A 253 17.44 7.12 -4.99
CA TRP A 253 18.44 6.07 -5.23
C TRP A 253 19.78 6.44 -4.59
N ALA A 254 20.64 5.45 -4.43
CA ALA A 254 22.01 5.64 -3.95
C ALA A 254 23.01 5.68 -5.12
N GLU A 255 23.76 6.78 -5.24
CA GLU A 255 24.74 7.00 -6.30
C GLU A 255 25.97 7.77 -5.80
N THR A 256 27.15 7.25 -6.12
CA THR A 256 28.44 7.88 -5.79
C THR A 256 28.65 9.15 -6.62
N LYS A 257 29.65 9.96 -6.24
CA LYS A 257 30.03 11.16 -7.02
C LYS A 257 30.42 10.85 -8.47
N ASN A 258 30.82 9.61 -8.77
CA ASN A 258 31.25 9.18 -10.10
C ASN A 258 30.12 8.58 -10.95
N GLY A 259 28.85 8.63 -10.49
CA GLY A 259 27.71 8.10 -11.23
C GLY A 259 27.55 6.58 -11.17
N THR A 260 28.22 5.92 -10.21
CA THR A 260 28.07 4.48 -9.96
C THR A 260 27.11 4.24 -8.81
N GLN A 261 26.59 3.02 -8.68
CA GLN A 261 25.78 2.63 -7.53
C GLN A 261 26.51 2.90 -6.21
N GLY A 262 25.82 3.57 -5.31
CA GLY A 262 26.29 3.84 -3.94
C GLY A 262 25.61 2.93 -2.93
N ASN A 263 26.04 3.03 -1.67
CA ASN A 263 25.35 2.39 -0.55
C ASN A 263 24.23 3.30 -0.02
N TRP A 264 23.13 2.70 0.41
CA TRP A 264 21.99 3.43 1.00
C TRP A 264 22.25 3.91 2.43
N ASP A 265 23.21 3.30 3.14
CA ASP A 265 23.62 3.70 4.49
C ASP A 265 24.56 4.92 4.53
N ASP A 266 24.94 5.47 3.37
CA ASP A 266 25.70 6.72 3.24
C ASP A 266 24.79 7.86 2.74
N PRO A 267 24.41 8.82 3.61
CA PRO A 267 23.59 9.96 3.22
C PRO A 267 24.14 10.77 2.03
N THR A 268 25.45 10.78 1.82
CA THR A 268 26.08 11.55 0.72
C THR A 268 25.84 10.91 -0.66
N HIS A 269 25.47 9.63 -0.70
CA HIS A 269 25.09 8.92 -1.90
C HIS A 269 23.61 9.10 -2.27
N ILE A 270 22.77 9.58 -1.34
CA ILE A 270 21.32 9.63 -1.56
C ILE A 270 20.92 10.76 -2.50
N LYS A 271 20.50 10.37 -3.70
CA LYS A 271 19.94 11.23 -4.74
C LYS A 271 18.43 11.15 -4.73
N MET A 272 17.80 12.22 -5.19
CA MET A 272 16.36 12.31 -5.29
C MET A 272 15.98 13.14 -6.51
N LEU A 273 15.01 12.63 -7.27
CA LEU A 273 14.33 13.33 -8.34
C LEU A 273 12.86 13.44 -7.98
N LYS A 274 12.28 14.64 -8.11
CA LYS A 274 10.85 14.84 -7.90
C LYS A 274 10.13 14.63 -9.23
N LEU A 275 9.41 13.52 -9.36
CA LEU A 275 8.65 13.17 -10.55
C LEU A 275 7.39 14.03 -10.70
N ASP A 276 6.77 14.35 -9.57
CA ASP A 276 5.62 15.26 -9.49
C ASP A 276 5.74 16.18 -8.27
N GLN A 277 5.20 17.40 -8.36
CA GLN A 277 5.26 18.40 -7.29
C GLN A 277 3.96 19.19 -7.18
N GLY A 278 3.62 19.59 -5.95
CA GLY A 278 2.47 20.44 -5.64
C GLY A 278 1.16 19.69 -5.40
N ARG A 279 1.15 18.36 -5.53
CA ARG A 279 -0.02 17.50 -5.33
C ARG A 279 0.24 16.46 -4.25
N ALA A 280 -0.76 16.17 -3.42
CA ALA A 280 -0.65 15.23 -2.31
C ALA A 280 -0.69 13.80 -2.85
N VAL A 281 0.39 13.05 -2.71
CA VAL A 281 0.46 11.64 -3.12
C VAL A 281 0.39 10.79 -1.86
N THR A 282 -0.62 9.93 -1.75
CA THR A 282 -0.93 9.19 -0.51
C THR A 282 -0.60 7.71 -0.58
N ASP A 283 -0.66 7.12 -1.77
CA ASP A 283 -0.44 5.71 -1.99
C ASP A 283 0.22 5.48 -3.35
N VAL A 284 1.13 4.50 -3.43
CA VAL A 284 1.88 4.15 -4.63
C VAL A 284 2.04 2.63 -4.68
N GLN A 285 1.92 2.04 -5.87
CA GLN A 285 2.30 0.65 -6.12
C GLN A 285 3.17 0.52 -7.37
N ALA A 286 4.01 -0.52 -7.37
CA ALA A 286 4.84 -0.90 -8.50
C ALA A 286 4.38 -2.24 -9.06
N VAL A 287 3.88 -2.24 -10.28
CA VAL A 287 3.25 -3.42 -10.89
C VAL A 287 3.25 -3.29 -12.41
N ASP A 288 3.31 -4.41 -13.11
CA ASP A 288 3.08 -4.43 -14.57
C ASP A 288 1.59 -4.22 -14.85
N ILE A 289 1.22 -2.99 -15.17
CA ILE A 289 -0.20 -2.59 -15.31
C ILE A 289 -0.70 -2.92 -16.71
N ASN A 290 0.15 -2.74 -17.73
CA ASN A 290 -0.23 -2.90 -19.12
C ASN A 290 0.06 -4.30 -19.70
N GLY A 291 0.69 -5.19 -18.93
CA GLY A 291 1.00 -6.56 -19.31
C GLY A 291 2.21 -6.68 -20.24
N ASP A 292 3.13 -5.71 -20.24
CA ASP A 292 4.33 -5.72 -21.07
C ASP A 292 5.57 -6.33 -20.38
N LEU A 293 5.37 -6.89 -19.18
CA LEU A 293 6.40 -7.48 -18.30
C LEU A 293 7.39 -6.47 -17.71
N LYS A 294 7.11 -5.18 -17.78
CA LYS A 294 7.84 -4.13 -17.07
C LYS A 294 6.97 -3.56 -15.96
N LEU A 295 7.61 -3.17 -14.87
CA LEU A 295 6.91 -2.49 -13.79
C LEU A 295 6.56 -1.07 -14.22
N ASP A 296 5.37 -0.63 -13.84
CA ASP A 296 4.89 0.74 -13.90
C ASP A 296 4.59 1.22 -12.47
N ILE A 297 4.43 2.53 -12.31
CA ILE A 297 3.96 3.12 -11.05
C ILE A 297 2.49 3.47 -11.18
N ILE A 298 1.67 3.07 -10.23
CA ILE A 298 0.34 3.66 -10.04
C ILE A 298 0.33 4.44 -8.74
N ALA A 299 -0.24 5.64 -8.77
CA ALA A 299 -0.25 6.55 -7.64
C ALA A 299 -1.66 7.12 -7.41
N SER A 300 -2.03 7.22 -6.14
CA SER A 300 -3.22 7.93 -5.68
C SER A 300 -2.85 9.37 -5.35
N ILE A 301 -3.48 10.31 -6.08
CA ILE A 301 -3.30 11.75 -5.91
C ILE A 301 -4.51 12.30 -5.16
N GLU A 302 -4.34 12.51 -3.86
CA GLU A 302 -5.41 12.94 -2.97
C GLU A 302 -5.77 14.42 -3.15
N GLY A 303 -7.07 14.70 -3.17
CA GLY A 303 -7.60 16.05 -3.07
C GLY A 303 -9.12 16.09 -3.21
N LYS A 304 -9.71 17.29 -3.12
CA LYS A 304 -11.16 17.45 -3.35
C LYS A 304 -11.62 16.91 -4.72
N ASN A 305 -10.75 17.08 -5.71
CA ASN A 305 -10.83 16.49 -7.04
C ASN A 305 -9.51 15.75 -7.29
N GLY A 306 -9.35 14.59 -6.66
CA GLY A 306 -8.16 13.76 -6.80
C GLY A 306 -8.15 12.93 -8.08
N SER A 307 -7.06 12.22 -8.30
CA SER A 307 -6.88 11.34 -9.46
C SER A 307 -6.13 10.07 -9.09
N VAL A 308 -6.30 9.02 -9.89
CA VAL A 308 -5.36 7.90 -9.95
C VAL A 308 -4.58 8.02 -11.25
N GLU A 309 -3.26 8.02 -11.14
CA GLU A 309 -2.34 8.24 -12.24
C GLU A 309 -1.35 7.09 -12.36
N ILE A 310 -1.07 6.70 -13.60
CA ILE A 310 -0.09 5.67 -13.93
C ILE A 310 1.11 6.36 -14.59
N TRP A 311 2.31 6.02 -14.14
CA TRP A 311 3.58 6.50 -14.70
C TRP A 311 4.34 5.30 -15.27
N GLU A 312 4.42 5.25 -16.60
CA GLU A 312 5.19 4.25 -17.33
C GLU A 312 6.69 4.47 -17.06
N LEU A 313 7.39 3.42 -16.64
CA LEU A 313 8.81 3.52 -16.34
C LEU A 313 9.64 3.65 -17.63
N PRO A 314 10.68 4.52 -17.63
CA PRO A 314 11.53 4.67 -18.79
C PRO A 314 12.39 3.42 -19.01
N SER A 315 12.66 3.09 -20.26
CA SER A 315 13.46 1.89 -20.61
C SER A 315 14.97 2.01 -20.36
N LYS A 316 15.49 3.23 -20.13
CA LYS A 316 16.94 3.48 -20.09
C LYS A 316 17.38 4.26 -18.86
N ASP A 317 16.79 5.42 -18.62
CA ASP A 317 17.24 6.30 -17.54
C ASP A 317 16.07 6.88 -16.77
N PHE A 318 15.98 6.46 -15.51
CA PHE A 318 14.97 6.88 -14.54
C PHE A 318 15.26 8.25 -13.91
N ARG A 319 16.46 8.81 -14.13
CA ARG A 319 16.92 10.07 -13.52
C ARG A 319 16.37 11.33 -14.19
N LEU A 320 15.60 11.20 -15.26
CA LEU A 320 15.03 12.32 -16.01
C LEU A 320 13.51 12.21 -16.06
N VAL A 321 12.81 13.24 -15.57
CA VAL A 321 11.33 13.30 -15.55
C VAL A 321 10.74 13.19 -16.96
N SER A 322 11.40 13.78 -17.97
CA SER A 322 10.94 13.75 -19.36
C SER A 322 10.88 12.36 -19.99
N ASN A 323 11.49 11.35 -19.35
CA ASN A 323 11.48 9.98 -19.86
C ASN A 323 10.25 9.18 -19.39
N TYR A 324 9.45 9.72 -18.46
CA TYR A 324 8.24 9.05 -17.97
C TYR A 324 7.04 9.45 -18.83
N THR A 325 6.19 8.47 -19.14
CA THR A 325 4.88 8.72 -19.74
C THR A 325 3.82 8.65 -18.65
N LYS A 326 2.96 9.67 -18.58
CA LYS A 326 1.86 9.71 -17.60
C LYS A 326 0.52 9.40 -18.27
N HIS A 327 -0.24 8.51 -17.64
CA HIS A 327 -1.62 8.19 -18.00
C HIS A 327 -2.52 8.50 -16.80
N VAL A 328 -3.61 9.24 -17.02
CA VAL A 328 -4.63 9.42 -15.98
C VAL A 328 -5.63 8.28 -16.14
N LEU A 329 -5.77 7.45 -15.10
CA LEU A 329 -6.76 6.38 -15.08
C LEU A 329 -8.16 6.97 -14.92
N ASP A 330 -8.36 7.77 -13.87
CA ASP A 330 -9.61 8.47 -13.60
C ASP A 330 -9.44 9.59 -12.55
N THR A 331 -10.52 10.35 -12.34
CA THR A 331 -10.67 11.42 -11.35
C THR A 331 -11.80 11.13 -10.36
N TYR A 332 -11.68 11.67 -9.15
CA TYR A 332 -12.61 11.43 -8.06
C TYR A 332 -12.96 12.74 -7.38
N SER A 333 -14.25 12.97 -7.16
CA SER A 333 -14.74 14.11 -6.39
C SER A 333 -15.18 13.65 -5.01
N SER A 334 -14.76 14.40 -4.00
CA SER A 334 -15.19 14.19 -2.62
C SER A 334 -16.69 14.49 -2.48
N LEU A 335 -17.42 13.58 -1.85
CA LEU A 335 -18.86 13.71 -1.59
C LEU A 335 -19.16 14.10 -0.14
N ARG A 336 -18.10 14.37 0.64
CA ARG A 336 -18.15 14.83 2.03
C ARG A 336 -18.02 16.37 2.07
N GLY A 337 -18.85 17.07 2.87
CA GLY A 337 -18.75 18.53 3.12
C GLY A 337 -18.45 18.92 4.59
N GLY A 338 -17.48 19.84 4.86
CA GLY A 338 -16.98 20.16 6.22
C GLY A 338 -15.44 20.24 6.39
N ILE A 339 -14.95 20.38 7.64
CA ILE A 339 -13.53 20.48 8.02
C ILE A 339 -12.92 19.05 8.05
N TYR A 340 -11.68 18.87 7.58
CA TYR A 340 -10.97 17.58 7.39
C TYR A 340 -11.53 16.67 6.29
N GLN A 341 -11.75 17.23 5.11
CA GLN A 341 -12.39 16.52 4.00
C GLN A 341 -11.76 16.86 2.65
N GLY A 342 -12.10 16.05 1.65
CA GLY A 342 -11.44 16.09 0.35
C GLY A 342 -10.28 15.11 0.29
N LEU A 343 -10.34 14.03 1.09
CA LEU A 343 -9.36 12.96 1.10
C LEU A 343 -9.86 11.88 0.13
N THR A 344 -9.69 12.11 -1.17
CA THR A 344 -10.08 11.16 -2.23
C THR A 344 -9.13 11.28 -3.43
N PRO A 345 -8.85 10.19 -4.16
CA PRO A 345 -9.07 8.80 -3.76
C PRO A 345 -8.17 8.39 -2.59
N GLY A 346 -8.48 7.24 -1.99
CA GLY A 346 -7.68 6.57 -0.96
C GLY A 346 -6.72 5.55 -1.58
N ALA A 347 -6.66 4.35 -1.02
CA ALA A 347 -5.78 3.29 -1.48
C ALA A 347 -6.08 2.81 -2.91
N VAL A 348 -5.03 2.43 -3.64
CA VAL A 348 -5.09 1.76 -4.95
C VAL A 348 -4.47 0.37 -4.84
N SER A 349 -5.00 -0.60 -5.58
CA SER A 349 -4.49 -1.97 -5.56
C SER A 349 -4.64 -2.62 -6.94
N VAL A 350 -3.59 -3.30 -7.43
CA VAL A 350 -3.57 -3.85 -8.80
C VAL A 350 -3.39 -5.35 -8.78
N HIS A 351 -4.40 -6.10 -9.22
CA HIS A 351 -4.40 -7.57 -9.15
C HIS A 351 -5.10 -8.18 -10.37
N HIS A 352 -4.63 -9.33 -10.80
CA HIS A 352 -5.42 -10.18 -11.69
C HIS A 352 -6.63 -10.73 -10.95
N PRO A 353 -7.83 -10.78 -11.56
CA PRO A 353 -9.04 -11.27 -10.88
C PRO A 353 -9.00 -12.77 -10.57
N THR A 354 -8.02 -13.50 -11.13
CA THR A 354 -7.81 -14.93 -10.89
C THR A 354 -6.33 -15.25 -10.71
N SER A 355 -6.04 -16.33 -9.99
CA SER A 355 -4.68 -16.83 -9.73
C SER A 355 -3.91 -17.23 -10.99
N LYS A 356 -4.59 -17.45 -12.12
CA LYS A 356 -3.99 -17.75 -13.43
C LYS A 356 -3.27 -16.55 -14.07
N LYS A 357 -3.51 -15.33 -13.59
CA LYS A 357 -2.86 -14.10 -14.06
C LYS A 357 -2.92 -13.88 -15.58
N ILE A 358 -4.10 -14.08 -16.17
CA ILE A 358 -4.29 -13.95 -17.63
C ILE A 358 -4.60 -12.50 -18.01
N GLY A 359 -3.84 -11.95 -18.96
CA GLY A 359 -4.05 -10.61 -19.50
C GLY A 359 -3.55 -9.50 -18.58
N LYS A 360 -4.05 -8.28 -18.78
CA LYS A 360 -3.75 -7.15 -17.89
C LYS A 360 -4.46 -7.30 -16.55
N PRO A 361 -3.85 -6.88 -15.44
CA PRO A 361 -4.50 -6.87 -14.15
C PRO A 361 -5.69 -5.89 -14.12
N TRP A 362 -6.57 -6.09 -13.14
CA TRP A 362 -7.59 -5.12 -12.77
C TRP A 362 -7.01 -4.14 -11.76
N ILE A 363 -7.57 -2.93 -11.73
CA ILE A 363 -7.18 -1.89 -10.76
C ILE A 363 -8.36 -1.66 -9.83
N PHE A 364 -8.14 -1.69 -8.52
CA PHE A 364 -9.12 -1.42 -7.47
C PHE A 364 -8.76 -0.10 -6.80
N VAL A 365 -9.77 0.72 -6.53
CA VAL A 365 -9.57 2.05 -5.92
C VAL A 365 -10.58 2.26 -4.80
N ALA A 366 -10.07 2.49 -3.60
CA ALA A 366 -10.86 2.94 -2.48
C ALA A 366 -11.13 4.41 -2.69
N GLY A 367 -12.39 4.80 -2.84
CA GLY A 367 -12.75 6.18 -3.07
C GLY A 367 -12.56 7.09 -1.86
N ALA A 368 -12.31 6.54 -0.66
CA ALA A 368 -12.25 7.30 0.59
C ALA A 368 -13.47 8.22 0.74
N ASP A 369 -13.29 9.55 0.72
CA ASP A 369 -14.41 10.52 0.79
C ASP A 369 -15.34 10.55 -0.45
N ASN A 370 -15.06 9.77 -1.50
CA ASN A 370 -16.01 9.52 -2.60
C ASN A 370 -17.07 8.46 -2.21
N ASN A 371 -16.93 7.82 -1.05
CA ASN A 371 -17.82 6.81 -0.45
C ASN A 371 -18.04 5.53 -1.27
N MET A 372 -17.34 5.37 -2.38
CA MET A 372 -17.45 4.20 -3.26
C MET A 372 -16.12 3.48 -3.35
N VAL A 373 -16.17 2.18 -3.61
CA VAL A 373 -15.02 1.42 -4.11
C VAL A 373 -15.26 1.11 -5.57
N HIS A 374 -14.24 1.37 -6.39
CA HIS A 374 -14.29 1.15 -7.83
C HIS A 374 -13.32 0.04 -8.22
N TYR A 375 -13.60 -0.61 -9.34
CA TYR A 375 -12.66 -1.48 -10.02
C TYR A 375 -12.67 -1.21 -11.52
N TYR A 376 -11.52 -1.41 -12.14
CA TYR A 376 -11.24 -1.06 -13.52
C TYR A 376 -10.83 -2.30 -14.28
N VAL A 377 -11.59 -2.62 -15.33
CA VAL A 377 -11.37 -3.80 -16.18
C VAL A 377 -10.71 -3.34 -17.48
N PRO A 378 -9.60 -3.95 -17.94
CA PRO A 378 -8.93 -3.54 -19.16
C PRO A 378 -9.85 -3.71 -20.38
N LEU A 379 -9.95 -2.67 -21.23
CA LEU A 379 -10.77 -2.71 -22.45
C LEU A 379 -10.10 -3.45 -23.61
N SER A 380 -8.80 -3.71 -23.50
CA SER A 380 -7.99 -4.37 -24.52
C SER A 380 -6.83 -5.13 -23.89
N ARG A 381 -6.39 -6.20 -24.57
CA ARG A 381 -5.18 -6.96 -24.21
C ARG A 381 -3.89 -6.36 -24.77
N ASP A 382 -3.98 -5.40 -25.71
CA ASP A 382 -2.80 -4.74 -26.28
C ASP A 382 -2.10 -3.89 -25.20
N PRO A 383 -0.83 -4.14 -24.86
CA PRO A 383 -0.10 -3.36 -23.85
C PRO A 383 -0.03 -1.85 -24.13
N LYS A 384 -0.23 -1.42 -25.38
CA LYS A 384 -0.26 0.02 -25.72
C LYS A 384 -1.60 0.70 -25.43
N ASP A 385 -2.65 -0.07 -25.18
CA ASP A 385 -3.97 0.46 -24.87
C ASP A 385 -4.18 0.60 -23.35
N TRP A 386 -4.06 1.82 -22.85
CA TRP A 386 -4.17 2.14 -21.43
C TRP A 386 -5.61 2.33 -20.93
N ARG A 387 -6.62 2.01 -21.74
CA ARG A 387 -8.02 2.26 -21.37
C ARG A 387 -8.61 1.12 -20.53
N TYR A 388 -9.35 1.51 -19.49
CA TYR A 388 -10.09 0.61 -18.63
C TYR A 388 -11.55 1.03 -18.52
N ALA A 389 -12.45 0.07 -18.35
CA ALA A 389 -13.84 0.30 -17.99
C ALA A 389 -13.96 0.44 -16.47
N LYS A 390 -14.46 1.59 -16.01
CA LYS A 390 -14.78 1.84 -14.60
C LYS A 390 -16.06 1.12 -14.20
N ASN A 391 -16.04 0.47 -13.05
CA ASN A 391 -17.20 -0.15 -12.44
C ASN A 391 -17.22 0.14 -10.94
N VAL A 392 -18.41 0.19 -10.34
CA VAL A 392 -18.58 0.35 -8.89
C VAL A 392 -18.66 -1.04 -8.26
N LEU A 393 -17.77 -1.34 -7.31
CA LEU A 393 -17.83 -2.55 -6.49
C LEU A 393 -18.88 -2.38 -5.38
N VAL A 394 -18.82 -1.25 -4.69
CA VAL A 394 -19.78 -0.90 -3.62
C VAL A 394 -19.91 0.60 -3.49
N ASP A 395 -21.14 1.06 -3.27
CA ASP A 395 -21.46 2.39 -2.77
C ASP A 395 -21.86 2.28 -1.29
N LEU A 396 -21.10 2.93 -0.41
CA LEU A 396 -21.34 2.93 1.03
C LEU A 396 -22.39 3.96 1.44
N GLY A 397 -22.77 4.87 0.54
CA GLY A 397 -23.67 5.97 0.82
C GLY A 397 -22.95 7.24 1.31
N ARG A 398 -23.68 8.36 1.26
CA ARG A 398 -23.10 9.69 1.50
C ARG A 398 -22.50 9.82 2.91
N GLY A 399 -21.26 10.30 2.96
CA GLY A 399 -20.56 10.60 4.22
C GLY A 399 -19.83 9.42 4.84
N MET A 400 -19.82 8.27 4.16
CA MET A 400 -19.11 7.05 4.57
C MET A 400 -17.75 6.96 3.90
N THR A 401 -16.73 6.51 4.63
CA THR A 401 -15.36 6.43 4.13
C THR A 401 -14.99 4.98 3.79
N ALA A 402 -14.58 4.75 2.54
CA ALA A 402 -13.93 3.50 2.13
C ALA A 402 -12.41 3.66 2.30
N GLY A 403 -11.86 3.22 3.43
CA GLY A 403 -10.51 3.63 3.88
C GLY A 403 -9.36 2.86 3.22
N GLY A 404 -9.50 1.54 3.11
CA GLY A 404 -8.45 0.63 2.70
C GLY A 404 -9.02 -0.58 1.94
N LEU A 405 -8.14 -1.28 1.25
CA LEU A 405 -8.46 -2.42 0.40
C LEU A 405 -7.41 -3.51 0.58
N ALA A 406 -7.82 -4.77 0.53
CA ALA A 406 -6.94 -5.89 0.30
C ALA A 406 -7.56 -6.77 -0.79
N VAL A 407 -6.74 -7.25 -1.73
CA VAL A 407 -7.20 -8.11 -2.82
C VAL A 407 -6.36 -9.38 -2.82
N VAL A 408 -7.00 -10.52 -2.55
CA VAL A 408 -6.32 -11.81 -2.40
C VAL A 408 -7.31 -12.96 -2.59
N ASP A 409 -6.84 -14.08 -3.14
CA ASP A 409 -7.58 -15.35 -3.20
C ASP A 409 -7.65 -15.94 -1.80
N LEU A 410 -8.68 -15.54 -1.06
CA LEU A 410 -8.76 -15.68 0.39
C LEU A 410 -9.16 -17.11 0.76
N ASP A 411 -10.05 -17.73 -0.01
CA ASP A 411 -10.51 -19.10 0.21
C ASP A 411 -9.75 -20.16 -0.63
N GLY A 412 -8.92 -19.73 -1.56
CA GLY A 412 -8.07 -20.59 -2.39
C GLY A 412 -8.79 -21.23 -3.57
N ASP A 413 -9.96 -20.72 -3.97
CA ASP A 413 -10.72 -21.22 -5.13
C ASP A 413 -10.14 -20.76 -6.48
N GLY A 414 -9.14 -19.88 -6.46
CA GLY A 414 -8.47 -19.34 -7.63
C GLY A 414 -9.05 -18.02 -8.15
N SER A 415 -10.15 -17.55 -7.57
CA SER A 415 -10.73 -16.23 -7.76
C SER A 415 -10.25 -15.30 -6.65
N MET A 416 -10.10 -14.01 -6.94
CA MET A 416 -9.72 -13.06 -5.89
C MET A 416 -10.94 -12.59 -5.10
N GLU A 417 -10.78 -12.48 -3.79
CA GLU A 417 -11.65 -11.68 -2.93
C GLU A 417 -11.11 -10.25 -2.83
N VAL A 418 -12.04 -9.29 -2.73
CA VAL A 418 -11.77 -7.90 -2.37
C VAL A 418 -12.35 -7.65 -0.98
N VAL A 419 -11.48 -7.30 -0.05
CA VAL A 419 -11.85 -6.87 1.30
C VAL A 419 -11.81 -5.36 1.36
N VAL A 420 -12.93 -4.76 1.76
CA VAL A 420 -13.12 -3.31 1.84
C VAL A 420 -13.30 -2.91 3.29
N SER A 421 -12.53 -1.93 3.76
CA SER A 421 -12.77 -1.32 5.07
C SER A 421 -13.85 -0.23 4.97
N CYS A 422 -14.94 -0.43 5.69
CA CYS A 422 -16.07 0.49 5.75
C CYS A 422 -16.01 1.23 7.09
N HIS A 423 -15.14 2.24 7.16
CA HIS A 423 -14.73 2.90 8.41
C HIS A 423 -15.91 3.34 9.29
N ASP A 424 -16.84 4.08 8.69
CA ASP A 424 -18.00 4.68 9.38
C ASP A 424 -19.13 3.66 9.66
N LEU A 425 -19.10 2.50 8.99
CA LEU A 425 -20.05 1.40 9.20
C LEU A 425 -19.55 0.35 10.20
N TYR A 426 -18.32 0.50 10.70
CA TYR A 426 -17.71 -0.40 11.68
C TYR A 426 -17.61 -1.86 11.22
N GLU A 427 -17.32 -2.04 9.94
CA GLU A 427 -17.28 -3.35 9.33
C GLU A 427 -16.24 -3.45 8.20
N LEU A 428 -15.85 -4.69 7.89
CA LEU A 428 -15.18 -5.07 6.66
C LEU A 428 -16.17 -5.83 5.79
N ARG A 429 -16.23 -5.49 4.50
CA ARG A 429 -17.04 -6.23 3.51
C ARG A 429 -16.14 -7.04 2.61
N VAL A 430 -16.49 -8.30 2.38
CA VAL A 430 -15.73 -9.21 1.52
C VAL A 430 -16.55 -9.56 0.28
N TYR A 431 -15.99 -9.32 -0.89
CA TYR A 431 -16.61 -9.61 -2.18
C TYR A 431 -15.77 -10.62 -2.95
N SER A 432 -16.38 -11.58 -3.64
CA SER A 432 -15.66 -12.40 -4.62
C SER A 432 -15.86 -11.88 -6.04
N LEU A 433 -14.82 -12.04 -6.85
CA LEU A 433 -14.79 -11.70 -8.27
C LEU A 433 -14.99 -12.96 -9.13
N GLY A 434 -16.17 -13.57 -9.08
CA GLY A 434 -16.47 -14.82 -9.79
C GLY A 434 -17.81 -15.42 -9.42
#